data_AF-A0A7S8E7J4-F1
#
_entry.id   AF-A0A7S8E7J4-F1
#
_cell.length_a   1.000
_cell.length_b   1.000
_cell.length_c   1.000
_cell.angle_alpha   90.00
_cell.angle_beta   90.00
_cell.angle_gamma   90.00
#
_symmetry.space_group_name_H-M   'P 1'
#
loop_
_entity.id
_entity.type
_entity.pdbx_description
1 polymer ?
#
loop_
_entity_poly.entity_id
_entity_poly.type
_entity_poly.pdbx_seq_one_letter_code
_entity_poly.pdbx_strand_id
1 'polypeptide(L)' 'MQLLDEMKSHNVLGQLFCGMIPQNEAVSYSHHNHLSVFNYEPKAAASVAYGELVANIVRQKARQKAS' A
#
# COMPACT_ATOMS: atom_id res chain seq x y z
N MET A 1 10.10 -9.88 9.17
CA MET A 1 10.58 -8.69 8.46
C MET A 1 10.83 -7.66 9.55
N GLN A 2 12.04 -7.64 10.13
CA GLN A 2 12.28 -7.00 11.43
C GLN A 2 11.84 -5.52 11.50
N LEU A 3 12.16 -4.73 10.47
CA LEU A 3 11.77 -3.32 10.40
C LEU A 3 10.24 -3.12 10.37
N LEU A 4 9.51 -3.97 9.65
CA LEU A 4 8.04 -3.88 9.59
C LEU A 4 7.42 -4.19 10.96
N ASP A 5 7.97 -5.19 11.64
CA ASP A 5 7.50 -5.61 12.96
C ASP A 5 7.81 -4.53 14.02
N GLU A 6 8.96 -3.86 13.91
CA GLU A 6 9.33 -2.68 14.70
C GLU A 6 8.40 -1.48 14.43
N MET A 7 8.11 -1.17 13.16
CA MET A 7 7.19 -0.09 12.82
C MET A 7 5.76 -0.34 13.33
N LYS A 8 5.29 -1.58 13.25
CA LYS A 8 3.96 -1.98 13.75
C LYS A 8 3.87 -1.95 15.28
N SER A 9 4.95 -2.28 15.98
CA SER A 9 4.99 -2.31 17.45
C SER A 9 5.22 -0.94 18.08
N HIS A 10 5.63 0.06 17.29
CA HIS A 10 5.84 1.42 17.79
C HIS A 10 4.50 2.11 18.13
N ASN A 11 4.38 2.62 19.36
CA ASN A 11 3.13 3.18 19.92
C ASN A 11 2.43 4.25 19.06
N VAL A 12 3.21 5.14 18.43
CA VAL A 12 2.68 6.19 17.54
C VAL A 12 2.65 5.73 16.07
N LEU A 13 3.80 5.38 15.51
CA LEU A 13 3.94 5.01 14.10
C LEU A 13 3.08 3.80 13.70
N GLY A 14 2.90 2.81 14.58
CA GLY A 14 2.05 1.66 14.32
C GLY A 14 0.58 2.04 14.09
N GLN A 15 0.09 3.09 14.74
CA GLN A 15 -1.27 3.61 14.54
C GLN A 15 -1.42 4.39 13.23
N LEU A 16 -0.32 4.95 12.72
CA LEU A 16 -0.28 5.71 11.46
C LEU A 16 0.08 4.82 10.26
N PHE A 17 0.58 3.61 10.51
CA PHE A 17 0.99 2.68 9.48
C PHE A 17 -0.24 2.12 8.74
N CYS A 18 -0.34 2.42 7.44
CA CYS A 18 -1.47 2.03 6.60
C CYS A 18 -1.12 0.95 5.55
N GLY A 19 0.16 0.62 5.40
CA GLY A 19 0.66 -0.37 4.45
C GLY A 19 2.14 -0.16 4.12
N MET A 20 2.74 -1.13 3.44
CA MET A 20 4.09 -1.05 2.89
C MET A 20 4.04 -1.44 1.42
N ILE A 21 4.66 -0.62 0.58
CA ILE A 21 4.81 -0.90 -0.85
C ILE A 21 6.24 -1.41 -1.07
N PRO A 22 6.42 -2.65 -1.55
CA PRO A 22 7.76 -3.17 -1.80
C PRO A 22 8.40 -2.45 -2.98
N GLN A 23 9.72 -2.35 -2.96
CA GLN A 23 10.47 -1.96 -4.16
C GLN A 23 10.20 -3.00 -5.26
N ASN A 24 9.77 -2.54 -6.43
CA ASN A 24 9.32 -3.39 -7.52
C ASN A 24 9.58 -2.70 -8.86
N GLU A 25 10.30 -3.37 -9.76
CA GLU A 25 10.67 -2.83 -11.07
C GLU A 25 9.48 -2.55 -12.00
N ALA A 26 8.35 -3.26 -11.82
CA ALA A 26 7.12 -3.02 -12.58
C ALA A 26 6.60 -1.60 -12.39
N VAL A 27 6.90 -0.94 -11.26
CA VAL A 27 6.56 0.48 -11.04
C VAL A 27 7.37 1.38 -11.98
N SER A 28 8.67 1.13 -12.10
CA SER A 28 9.55 1.87 -13.01
C SER A 28 9.11 1.68 -14.47
N TYR A 29 8.83 0.44 -14.86
CA TYR A 29 8.36 0.14 -16.21
C TYR A 29 6.97 0.73 -16.50
N SER A 30 6.04 0.69 -15.55
CA SER A 30 4.72 1.30 -15.72
C SER A 30 4.82 2.81 -15.93
N HIS A 31 5.67 3.49 -15.16
CA HIS A 31 5.90 4.93 -15.33
C HIS A 31 6.52 5.27 -16.68
N HIS A 32 7.48 4.47 -17.17
CA HIS A 32 8.07 4.64 -18.50
C HIS A 32 7.03 4.50 -19.62
N ASN A 33 6.01 3.66 -19.42
CA ASN A 33 4.92 3.46 -20.38
C ASN A 33 3.71 4.38 -20.13
N HIS A 34 3.81 5.36 -19.22
CA HIS A 34 2.71 6.25 -18.82
C HIS A 34 1.45 5.50 -18.34
N LEU A 35 1.63 4.32 -17.72
CA LEU A 35 0.56 3.51 -17.15
C LEU A 35 0.67 3.47 -15.63
N SER A 36 -0.46 3.28 -14.95
CA SER A 36 -0.42 2.85 -13.55
C SER A 36 0.15 1.44 -13.47
N VAL A 37 0.83 1.09 -12.38
CA VAL A 37 1.32 -0.28 -12.16
C VAL A 37 0.18 -1.31 -12.18
N PHE A 38 -1.02 -0.90 -11.75
CA PHE A 38 -2.22 -1.73 -11.84
C PHE A 38 -2.62 -2.06 -13.28
N ASN A 39 -2.57 -1.09 -14.19
CA ASN A 39 -2.89 -1.31 -15.61
C ASN A 39 -1.76 -2.04 -16.35
N TYR A 40 -0.51 -1.79 -15.95
CA TYR A 40 0.68 -2.39 -16.57
C TYR A 40 0.85 -3.87 -16.16
N GLU A 41 0.86 -4.14 -14.86
CA GLU A 41 1.01 -5.50 -14.32
C GLU A 41 0.17 -5.65 -13.04
N PRO A 42 -1.11 -6.03 -13.16
CA PRO A 42 -2.04 -6.10 -12.03
C PRO A 42 -1.57 -7.03 -10.90
N LYS A 43 -0.80 -8.07 -11.25
CA LYS A 43 -0.30 -9.11 -10.33
C LYS A 43 1.05 -8.78 -9.70
N ALA A 44 1.70 -7.68 -10.08
CA ALA A 44 2.96 -7.25 -9.47
C ALA A 44 2.75 -7.00 -7.97
N ALA A 45 3.76 -7.32 -7.15
CA ALA A 45 3.67 -7.17 -5.69
C ALA A 45 3.32 -5.74 -5.26
N ALA A 46 3.86 -4.72 -5.94
CA ALA A 46 3.51 -3.32 -5.69
C ALA A 46 2.06 -2.99 -6.09
N SER A 47 1.56 -3.52 -7.22
CA SER A 47 0.17 -3.35 -7.65
C SER A 47 -0.81 -3.89 -6.60
N VAL A 48 -0.57 -5.11 -6.12
CA VAL A 48 -1.37 -5.72 -5.05
C VAL A 48 -1.32 -4.89 -3.77
N ALA A 49 -0.13 -4.47 -3.34
CA ALA A 49 0.05 -3.66 -2.13
C ALA A 49 -0.66 -2.30 -2.21
N TYR A 50 -0.64 -1.63 -3.37
CA TYR A 50 -1.43 -0.41 -3.59
C TYR A 50 -2.93 -0.68 -3.50
N GLY A 51 -3.42 -1.78 -4.07
CA GLY A 51 -4.82 -2.18 -3.96
C GLY A 51 -5.26 -2.41 -2.50
N GLU A 52 -4.44 -3.11 -1.71
CA GLU A 52 -4.69 -3.32 -0.29
C GLU A 52 -4.70 -2.01 0.51
N LEU A 53 -3.75 -1.11 0.23
CA LEU A 53 -3.69 0.22 0.84
C LEU A 53 -4.98 1.01 0.57
N VAL A 54 -5.44 1.06 -0.68
CA VAL A 54 -6.69 1.72 -1.06
C VAL A 54 -7.87 1.11 -0.32
N ALA A 55 -7.96 -0.22 -0.26
CA ALA A 55 -9.04 -0.91 0.46
C ALA A 55 -9.05 -0.55 1.96
N ASN A 56 -7.87 -0.48 2.60
CA ASN A 56 -7.75 -0.08 4.00
C ASN A 56 -8.23 1.35 4.25
N ILE A 57 -7.83 2.30 3.39
CA ILE A 57 -8.27 3.71 3.48
C ILE A 57 -9.79 3.82 3.33
N VAL A 58 -10.38 3.11 2.36
CA VAL A 58 -11.84 3.12 2.15
C VAL A 58 -12.57 2.58 3.38
N ARG A 59 -12.12 1.45 3.96
CA ARG A 59 -12.71 0.88 5.18
C ARG A 59 -12.58 1.83 6.37
N GLN A 60 -11.44 2.49 6.54
CA GLN A 60 -11.24 3.45 7.62
C GLN A 60 -12.19 4.65 7.49
N LYS A 61 -12.32 5.22 6.29
CA LYS A 61 -13.25 6.31 6.02
C LYS A 61 -14.70 5.91 6.24
N ALA A 62 -15.08 4.68 5.88
CA ALA A 62 -16.42 4.17 6.13
C ALA A 62 -16.73 4.07 7.64
N ARG A 63 -15.77 3.59 8.45
CA ARG A 63 -15.90 3.55 9.92
C ARG A 63 -16.02 4.93 10.54
N GLN A 64 -15.24 5.90 10.06
CA GLN A 64 -15.30 7.30 10.53
C GLN A 64 -16.67 7.95 10.26
N LYS A 65 -17.34 7.61 9.15
CA LYS A 65 -18.67 8.13 8.83
C LYS A 65 -19.80 7.51 9.66
N ALA A 66 -19.58 6.33 10.21
CA ALA A 66 -20.58 5.58 10.98
C ALA A 66 -20.50 5.83 12.49
N SER A 67 -19.54 6.64 12.93
CA SER A 67 -19.30 7.03 14.32
C SER A 67 -19.72 8.46 14.57
#